data_AF-A0A168F645-F1
#
_entry.id   AF-A0A168F645-F1
#
_cell.length_a   1.000
_cell.length_b   1.000
_cell.length_c   1.000
_cell.angle_alpha   90.00
_cell.angle_beta   90.00
_cell.angle_gamma   90.00
#
_symmetry.space_group_name_H-M   'P 1'
#
loop_
_entity.id
_entity.type
_entity.pdbx_description
1 polymer ?
#
loop_
_entity_poly.entity_id
_entity_poly.type
_entity_poly.pdbx_seq_one_letter_code
_entity_poly.pdbx_strand_id
1 'polypeptide(L)'
;MRLTVLVTDETPNTDVSALGYEEARDELVQVVARLEAGGEPLEDSLALWERGEALAARCQQWLDGARERLAAAQAGASTDDGEDD
;
A
#
# COMPACT_ATOMS: atom_id res chain seq x y z
N MET A 1 -7.33 32.23 -19.03
CA MET A 1 -5.94 31.86 -18.72
C MET A 1 -5.98 30.47 -18.09
N ARG A 2 -5.74 29.40 -18.87
CA ARG A 2 -5.71 28.03 -18.35
C ARG A 2 -4.30 27.80 -17.80
N LEU A 3 -4.21 27.63 -16.49
CA LEU A 3 -2.99 27.21 -15.83
C LEU A 3 -2.82 25.72 -16.11
N THR A 4 -2.05 25.36 -17.14
CA THR A 4 -1.60 23.99 -17.36
C THR A 4 -0.52 23.72 -16.32
N VAL A 5 -0.87 23.04 -15.24
CA VAL A 5 0.12 22.43 -14.34
C VAL A 5 0.82 21.36 -15.16
N LEU A 6 2.08 21.59 -15.51
CA LEU A 6 2.98 20.56 -15.99
C LEU A 6 3.29 19.65 -14.79
N VAL A 7 2.43 18.65 -14.56
CA VAL A 7 2.82 17.47 -13.78
C VAL A 7 3.91 16.79 -14.60
N THR A 8 5.14 16.83 -14.10
CA THR A 8 6.25 16.05 -14.64
C THR A 8 5.95 14.56 -14.51
N ASP A 9 6.25 13.78 -15.55
CA ASP A 9 5.88 12.37 -15.78
C ASP A 9 6.56 11.35 -14.82
N GLU A 10 7.19 11.80 -13.73
CA GLU A 10 7.67 10.91 -12.68
C GLU A 10 6.60 10.80 -11.61
N THR A 11 5.85 9.68 -11.60
CA THR A 11 4.98 9.34 -10.48
C THR A 11 5.84 9.13 -9.23
N PRO A 12 5.74 10.00 -8.21
CA PRO A 12 6.49 9.82 -6.98
C PRO A 12 6.13 8.48 -6.33
N ASN A 13 7.08 7.87 -5.62
CA ASN A 13 6.91 6.61 -4.89
C ASN A 13 6.67 5.35 -5.76
N THR A 14 7.09 5.37 -7.03
CA THR A 14 6.98 4.18 -7.92
C THR A 14 7.74 2.95 -7.36
N ASP A 15 8.80 3.18 -6.59
CA ASP A 15 9.59 2.15 -5.90
C ASP A 15 8.75 1.30 -4.92
N VAL A 16 7.75 1.92 -4.28
CA VAL A 16 6.90 1.26 -3.27
C VAL A 16 6.16 0.04 -3.83
N SER A 17 5.86 0.04 -5.13
CA SER A 17 5.20 -1.08 -5.81
C SER A 17 6.00 -2.39 -5.76
N ALA A 18 7.33 -2.30 -5.65
CA ALA A 18 8.24 -3.45 -5.61
C ALA A 18 8.41 -4.04 -4.21
N LEU A 19 7.97 -3.35 -3.15
CA LEU A 19 8.22 -3.77 -1.77
C LEU A 19 7.39 -4.98 -1.34
N GLY A 20 7.98 -5.82 -0.49
CA GLY A 20 7.26 -6.82 0.29
C GLY A 20 6.40 -6.19 1.39
N TYR A 21 5.50 -6.97 2.01
CA TYR A 21 4.62 -6.47 3.07
C TYR A 21 5.39 -5.93 4.28
N GLU A 22 6.37 -6.70 4.78
CA GLU A 22 7.13 -6.32 5.98
C GLU A 22 7.99 -5.08 5.74
N GLU A 23 8.65 -5.01 4.58
CA GLU A 23 9.43 -3.83 4.17
C GLU A 23 8.54 -2.58 4.06
N ALA A 24 7.41 -2.68 3.36
CA ALA A 24 6.48 -1.56 3.23
C ALA A 24 5.90 -1.11 4.59
N ARG A 25 5.58 -2.05 5.48
CA ARG A 25 5.08 -1.76 6.83
C ARG A 25 6.14 -1.07 7.68
N ASP A 26 7.36 -1.58 7.69
CA ASP A 26 8.44 -1.05 8.51
C ASP A 26 8.84 0.35 8.05
N GLU A 27 8.80 0.61 6.74
CA GLU A 27 8.99 1.95 6.22
C GLU A 27 7.82 2.89 6.55
N LEU A 28 6.58 2.41 6.47
CA LEU A 28 5.40 3.19 6.84
C LEU A 28 5.48 3.66 8.30
N VAL A 29 5.92 2.77 9.21
CA VAL A 29 6.13 3.10 10.62
C VAL A 29 7.17 4.22 10.77
N GLN A 30 8.26 4.20 10.00
CA GLN A 30 9.27 5.26 10.03
C GLN A 30 8.74 6.59 9.51
N VAL A 31 7.96 6.57 8.43
CA VAL A 31 7.33 7.76 7.85
C VAL A 31 6.36 8.39 8.86
N VAL A 32 5.49 7.59 9.48
CA VAL A 32 4.56 8.07 10.51
C VAL A 32 5.32 8.66 11.69
N ALA A 33 6.36 7.99 12.19
CA ALA A 33 7.15 8.49 13.30
C ALA A 33 7.81 9.85 12.99
N ARG A 34 8.28 10.07 11.75
CA ARG A 34 8.83 11.37 11.32
C ARG A 34 7.76 12.46 11.25
N LEU A 35 6.60 12.14 10.70
CA LEU A 35 5.47 13.07 10.64
C LEU A 35 5.00 13.48 12.06
N GLU A 36 4.93 12.53 12.98
CA GLU A 36 4.52 12.77 14.38
C GLU A 36 5.55 13.57 15.18
N ALA A 37 6.85 13.35 14.93
CA ALA A 37 7.90 14.13 15.54
C ALA A 37 7.82 15.62 15.14
N GLY A 38 7.33 15.90 13.94
CA GLY A 38 7.27 17.24 13.37
C GLY A 38 8.66 17.84 13.15
N GLY A 39 8.70 19.15 12.88
CA GLY A 39 9.95 19.90 12.68
C GLY A 39 10.51 19.84 11.26
N GLU A 40 9.91 19.06 10.37
CA GLU A 40 10.18 19.10 8.93
C GLU A 40 9.48 20.31 8.28
N PRO A 41 10.08 20.92 7.24
CA PRO A 41 9.40 21.88 6.38
C PRO A 41 8.08 21.31 5.81
N LEU A 42 7.17 22.20 5.42
CA LEU A 42 5.87 21.81 4.86
C LEU A 42 6.02 20.91 3.62
N GLU A 43 6.94 21.26 2.72
CA GLU A 43 7.19 20.52 1.48
C GLU A 43 7.67 19.09 1.78
N ASP A 44 8.58 18.94 2.74
CA ASP A 44 9.08 17.62 3.19
C ASP A 44 7.99 16.82 3.91
N SER A 45 7.14 17.49 4.70
CA SER A 45 5.99 16.87 5.37
C SER A 45 4.96 16.34 4.36
N LEU A 46 4.73 17.07 3.26
CA LEU A 46 3.86 16.61 2.17
C LEU A 46 4.45 15.41 1.44
N ALA A 47 5.75 15.43 1.14
CA ALA A 47 6.43 14.29 0.51
C ALA A 47 6.39 13.03 1.40
N LEU A 48 6.60 13.19 2.71
CA LEU A 48 6.43 12.11 3.69
C LEU A 48 5.01 11.57 3.70
N TRP A 49 4.00 12.45 3.69
CA TRP A 49 2.60 12.03 3.66
C TRP A 49 2.27 11.23 2.38
N GLU A 50 2.66 11.72 1.20
CA GLU A 50 2.43 11.02 -0.08
C GLU A 50 3.10 9.65 -0.10
N ARG A 51 4.32 9.54 0.46
CA ARG A 51 5.00 8.25 0.62
C ARG A 51 4.27 7.33 1.59
N GLY A 52 3.78 7.86 2.70
CA GLY A 52 2.97 7.12 3.67
C GLY A 52 1.70 6.55 3.05
N GLU A 53 0.99 7.33 2.24
CA GLU A 53 -0.20 6.86 1.52
C GLU A 53 0.14 5.74 0.52
N ALA A 54 1.24 5.88 -0.23
CA ALA A 54 1.69 4.83 -1.16
C ALA A 54 2.03 3.52 -0.42
N LEU A 55 2.74 3.61 0.71
CA LEU A 55 3.10 2.45 1.54
C LEU A 55 1.87 1.78 2.16
N ALA A 56 0.91 2.56 2.65
CA ALA A 56 -0.34 2.05 3.19
C ALA A 56 -1.16 1.31 2.12
N ALA A 57 -1.27 1.88 0.92
CA ALA A 57 -1.92 1.24 -0.22
C ALA A 57 -1.24 -0.09 -0.59
N ARG A 58 0.10 -0.15 -0.58
CA ARG A 58 0.85 -1.38 -0.83
C ARG A 58 0.59 -2.45 0.22
N CYS A 59 0.57 -2.07 1.50
CA CYS A 59 0.22 -2.98 2.59
C CYS A 59 -1.19 -3.55 2.41
N GLN A 60 -2.15 -2.70 2.05
CA GLN A 60 -3.53 -3.10 1.82
C GLN A 60 -3.65 -4.13 0.68
N GLN A 61 -2.97 -3.90 -0.45
CA GLN A 61 -2.94 -4.84 -1.57
C GLN A 61 -2.45 -6.23 -1.16
N TRP A 62 -1.42 -6.32 -0.32
CA TRP A 62 -0.92 -7.60 0.21
C TRP A 62 -1.96 -8.31 1.09
N LEU A 63 -2.65 -7.56 1.96
CA LEU A 63 -3.68 -8.10 2.85
C LEU A 63 -4.92 -8.57 2.08
N ASP A 64 -5.33 -7.83 1.06
CA ASP A 64 -6.45 -8.19 0.20
C ASP A 64 -6.14 -9.47 -0.59
N GLY A 65 -4.96 -9.54 -1.22
CA GLY A 65 -4.53 -10.77 -1.91
C GLY A 65 -4.41 -11.97 -0.97
N ALA A 66 -4.02 -11.79 0.29
CA ALA A 66 -4.03 -12.87 1.29
C ALA A 66 -5.45 -13.34 1.62
N ARG A 67 -6.39 -12.40 1.77
CA ARG A 67 -7.80 -12.68 2.05
C ARG A 67 -8.48 -13.43 0.91
N GLU A 68 -8.21 -13.04 -0.34
CA GLU A 68 -8.73 -13.73 -1.52
C GLU A 68 -8.26 -15.18 -1.60
N ARG A 69 -6.96 -15.43 -1.36
CA ARG A 69 -6.42 -16.80 -1.32
C ARG A 69 -7.07 -17.66 -0.23
N LEU A 70 -7.31 -17.09 0.95
CA LEU A 70 -8.01 -17.77 2.05
C LEU A 70 -9.46 -18.09 1.68
N ALA A 71 -10.17 -17.16 1.03
CA ALA A 71 -11.54 -17.38 0.58
C ALA A 71 -11.62 -18.48 -0.48
N ALA A 72 -10.72 -18.48 -1.45
CA ALA A 72 -10.66 -19.51 -2.50
C ALA A 72 -10.39 -20.91 -1.93
N ALA A 73 -9.47 -21.02 -0.96
CA ALA A 73 -9.19 -22.29 -0.30
C ALA A 73 -10.41 -22.86 0.46
N GLN A 74 -11.18 -21.99 1.14
CA GLN A 74 -12.40 -22.40 1.84
C GLN A 74 -13.52 -22.84 0.88
N ALA A 75 -13.68 -22.13 -0.24
CA ALA A 75 -14.66 -22.50 -1.26
C ALA A 75 -14.34 -23.86 -1.91
N GLY A 76 -13.07 -24.11 -2.25
CA GLY A 76 -12.64 -25.39 -2.83
C GLY A 76 -12.82 -26.59 -1.89
N ALA A 77 -12.61 -26.39 -0.58
CA ALA A 77 -12.87 -27.43 0.42
C ALA A 77 -14.36 -27.78 0.57
N SER A 78 -15.27 -26.85 0.26
CA SER A 78 -16.72 -27.07 0.41
C SER A 78 -17.34 -27.83 -0.77
N THR A 79 -16.64 -27.93 -1.90
CA THR A 79 -17.11 -28.58 -3.13
C THR A 79 -16.69 -30.05 -3.27
N ASP A 80 -15.83 -30.57 -2.39
CA ASP A 80 -15.29 -31.95 -2.45
C ASP A 80 -16.09 -32.96 -1.58
N ASP A 81 -16.87 -32.48 -0.60
CA ASP A 81 -17.60 -33.32 0.37
C ASP A 81 -19.01 -33.78 -0.12
N GLY A 82 -19.30 -33.73 -1.42
CA GLY A 82 -20.68 -33.80 -1.95
C GLY A 82 -21.00 -34.89 -2.96
N GLU A 83 -20.17 -35.93 -3.12
CA GLU A 83 -20.39 -36.97 -4.15
C GLU A 83 -20.15 -38.38 -3.58
N ASP A 84 -21.12 -38.86 -2.79
CA ASP A 84 -21.32 -40.27 -2.41
C ASP A 84 -22.82 -40.49 -2.13
N ASP A 85 -23.64 -40.66 -3.18
CA ASP A 85 -24.91 -41.44 -3.17
C ASP A 85 -25.27 -41.93 -4.59
#